data_AF-A0AAJ4A9W6-F1
#
_entry.id   AF-A0AAJ4A9W6-F1
#
_cell.length_a   1.000
_cell.length_b   1.000
_cell.length_c   1.000
_cell.angle_alpha   90.00
_cell.angle_beta   90.00
_cell.angle_gamma   90.00
#
_symmetry.space_group_name_H-M   'P 1'
#
loop_
_entity.id
_entity.type
_entity.pdbx_description
1 polymer ?
#
loop_
_entity_poly.entity_id
_entity_poly.type
_entity_poly.pdbx_seq_one_letter_code
_entity_poly.pdbx_strand_id
1 'polypeptide(L)' 'MKLFTTQTCSPCKALKLALHAEDLMGNLELVDDVEQFPKEVRSVPTLGLPDGQYITGMQFILSHLRHRKELEA' A
#
# COMPACT_ATOMS: atom_id res chain seq x y z
N MET A 1 3.30 -4.32 -7.17
CA MET A 1 2.83 -4.47 -5.77
C MET A 1 1.37 -4.03 -5.73
N LYS A 2 0.55 -4.56 -4.82
CA LYS A 2 -0.88 -4.21 -4.74
C LYS A 2 -1.18 -3.49 -3.43
N LEU A 3 -1.81 -2.32 -3.47
CA LEU A 3 -2.23 -1.58 -2.28
C LEU A 3 -3.73 -1.74 -2.09
N PHE A 4 -4.10 -2.54 -1.08
CA PHE A 4 -5.48 -2.76 -0.68
C PHE A 4 -5.96 -1.60 0.20
N THR A 5 -7.09 -1.01 -0.18
CA THR A 5 -7.57 0.26 0.37
C THR A 5 -9.10 0.33 0.34
N THR A 6 -9.72 1.29 1.03
CA THR A 6 -11.16 1.56 0.87
C THR A 6 -11.43 3.06 0.88
N GLN A 7 -12.55 3.49 0.31
CA GLN A 7 -12.91 4.91 0.22
C GLN A 7 -13.21 5.56 1.59
N THR A 8 -13.62 4.76 2.57
CA THR A 8 -13.99 5.24 3.93
C THR A 8 -12.82 5.19 4.91
N CYS A 9 -11.70 4.57 4.55
CA CYS A 9 -10.51 4.44 5.40
C CYS A 9 -9.69 5.75 5.44
N SER A 10 -9.76 6.49 6.56
CA SER A 10 -8.97 7.72 6.76
C SER A 10 -7.45 7.50 6.65
N PRO A 11 -6.85 6.44 7.25
CA PRO A 11 -5.43 6.16 7.06
C PRO A 11 -5.05 5.88 5.60
N CYS A 12 -5.99 5.36 4.81
CA CYS A 12 -5.77 5.09 3.41
C CYS A 12 -5.73 6.38 2.57
N LYS A 13 -6.59 7.36 2.88
CA LYS A 13 -6.56 8.68 2.25
C LYS A 13 -5.23 9.39 2.54
N ALA A 14 -4.80 9.37 3.81
CA ALA A 14 -3.52 9.92 4.23
C ALA A 14 -2.35 9.22 3.52
N LEU A 15 -2.37 7.90 3.44
CA LEU A 15 -1.36 7.12 2.72
C LEU A 15 -1.29 7.53 1.24
N LYS A 16 -2.43 7.61 0.53
CA LYS A 16 -2.45 8.02 -0.89
C LYS A 16 -1.82 9.40 -1.09
N LEU A 17 -2.12 10.37 -0.22
CA LEU A 17 -1.50 11.70 -0.28
C LEU A 17 0.02 11.64 -0.08
N ALA A 18 0.49 10.88 0.90
CA ALA A 18 1.92 10.71 1.16
C ALA A 18 2.64 10.03 -0.03
N LEU A 19 2.04 8.99 -0.61
CA LEU A 19 2.59 8.31 -1.78
C LEU A 19 2.75 9.25 -2.99
N HIS A 20 1.79 10.14 -3.21
CA HIS A 20 1.89 11.16 -4.25
C HIS A 20 2.95 12.22 -3.94
N ALA A 21 3.00 12.72 -2.69
CA ALA A 21 3.93 13.77 -2.29
C ALA A 21 5.40 13.32 -2.37
N GLU A 22 5.67 12.04 -2.13
CA GLU A 22 7.02 11.46 -2.10
C GLU A 22 7.40 10.72 -3.39
N ASP A 23 6.52 10.75 -4.40
CA ASP A 23 6.71 10.05 -5.67
C ASP A 23 7.01 8.55 -5.44
N LEU A 24 6.19 7.92 -4.59
CA LEU A 24 6.26 6.50 -4.22
C LEU A 24 5.14 5.67 -4.88
N MET A 25 4.32 6.30 -5.73
CA MET A 25 3.23 5.62 -6.44
C MET A 25 3.75 4.52 -7.37
N GLY A 26 4.87 4.75 -8.06
CA GLY A 26 5.57 3.77 -8.88
C GLY A 26 4.65 2.81 -9.65
N ASN A 27 4.87 1.50 -9.45
CA ASN A 27 4.05 0.41 -10.01
C ASN A 27 3.06 -0.18 -8.99
N LEU A 28 2.48 0.67 -8.13
CA LEU A 28 1.44 0.25 -7.20
C LEU A 28 0.09 0.15 -7.93
N GLU A 29 -0.48 -1.05 -7.93
CA GLU A 29 -1.86 -1.29 -8.31
C GLU A 29 -2.75 -0.99 -7.10
N LEU A 30 -3.70 -0.06 -7.22
CA LEU A 30 -4.68 0.22 -6.17
C LEU A 30 -5.84 -0.77 -6.28
N VAL A 31 -6.14 -1.49 -5.21
CA VAL A 31 -7.29 -2.40 -5.13
C VAL A 31 -8.23 -1.87 -4.04
N ASP A 32 -9.36 -1.30 -4.45
CA ASP A 32 -10.36 -0.71 -3.54
C ASP A 32 -11.69 -1.45 -3.51
N ASP A 33 -11.84 -2.45 -4.35
CA ASP A 33 -12.94 -3.42 -4.33
C ASP A 33 -12.63 -4.56 -3.33
N VAL A 34 -13.43 -4.64 -2.27
CA VAL A 34 -13.25 -5.61 -1.17
C VAL A 34 -13.48 -7.04 -1.65
N GLU A 35 -14.27 -7.26 -2.71
CA GLU A 35 -14.48 -8.61 -3.27
C GLU A 35 -13.19 -9.19 -3.87
N GLN A 36 -12.23 -8.33 -4.21
CA GLN A 36 -10.92 -8.72 -4.75
C GLN A 36 -9.85 -8.91 -3.67
N PHE A 37 -10.20 -8.75 -2.39
CA PHE A 37 -9.23 -8.86 -1.30
C PHE A 37 -8.89 -10.33 -1.01
N PRO A 38 -7.59 -10.68 -0.95
CA PRO A 38 -7.17 -11.97 -0.41
C PRO A 38 -7.66 -12.15 1.04
N LYS A 39 -7.89 -13.40 1.46
CA LYS A 39 -8.37 -13.72 2.83
C LYS A 39 -7.39 -13.29 3.93
N GLU A 40 -6.13 -13.11 3.55
CA GLU A 40 -5.02 -12.64 4.38
C GLU A 40 -5.14 -11.13 4.69
N VAL A 41 -5.80 -10.36 3.82
CA VAL A 41 -6.00 -8.92 4.00
C VAL A 41 -7.17 -8.67 4.94
N ARG A 42 -6.85 -8.57 6.24
CA ARG A 42 -7.85 -8.38 7.31
C ARG A 42 -8.13 -6.92 7.65
N SER A 43 -7.30 -6.00 7.19
CA SER A 43 -7.46 -4.56 7.41
C SER A 43 -6.79 -3.75 6.31
N VAL A 44 -7.13 -2.46 6.25
CA VAL A 44 -6.57 -1.51 5.30
C VAL A 44 -5.99 -0.28 6.02
N PRO A 45 -4.95 0.37 5.47
CA PRO A 45 -4.25 0.01 4.24
C PRO A 45 -3.32 -1.20 4.44
N THR A 46 -3.25 -2.06 3.42
CA THR A 46 -2.33 -3.21 3.39
C THR A 46 -1.66 -3.27 2.01
N LEU A 47 -0.34 -3.45 1.99
CA LEU A 47 0.46 -3.63 0.78
C LEU A 47 0.75 -5.13 0.58
N GLY A 48 0.32 -5.69 -0.54
CA GLY A 48 0.70 -7.02 -1.02
C GLY A 48 1.96 -6.96 -1.87
N LEU A 49 2.95 -7.76 -1.49
CA LEU A 49 4.23 -7.92 -2.16
C LEU A 49 4.18 -9.04 -3.22
N PRO A 50 5.09 -9.05 -4.21
CA PRO A 50 5.10 -10.07 -5.27
C PRO A 50 5.38 -11.50 -4.78
N ASP A 51 6.00 -11.65 -3.62
CA ASP A 51 6.33 -12.92 -2.98
C ASP A 51 5.18 -13.50 -2.13
N GLY A 52 4.02 -12.82 -2.11
CA GLY A 52 2.85 -13.21 -1.33
C GLY A 52 2.84 -12.72 0.12
N GLN A 53 3.84 -11.93 0.55
CA GLN A 53 3.82 -11.29 1.86
C GLN A 53 2.94 -10.03 1.87
N TYR A 54 2.50 -9.64 3.07
CA TYR A 54 1.65 -8.48 3.29
C TYR A 54 2.22 -7.55 4.37
N ILE A 55 2.17 -6.25 4.11
CA ILE A 55 2.56 -5.21 5.07
C ILE A 55 1.32 -4.38 5.38
N THR A 56 0.84 -4.46 6.61
CA THR A 56 -0.35 -3.73 7.07
C THR A 56 0.03 -2.48 7.84
N GLY A 57 -0.65 -1.37 7.54
CA GLY A 57 -0.51 -0.10 8.26
C GLY A 57 0.37 0.92 7.54
N MET A 58 -0.10 2.17 7.54
CA MET A 58 0.46 3.27 6.76
C MET A 58 1.97 3.49 6.99
N GLN A 59 2.43 3.51 8.24
CA GLN A 59 3.83 3.80 8.57
C GLN A 59 4.79 2.73 8.04
N PHE A 60 4.41 1.46 8.14
CA PHE A 60 5.22 0.34 7.65
C PHE A 60 5.25 0.31 6.13
N ILE A 61 4.12 0.58 5.48
CA ILE A 61 4.04 0.67 4.01
C ILE A 61 4.95 1.78 3.48
N LEU A 62 4.88 2.99 4.06
CA LEU A 62 5.74 4.10 3.66
C LEU A 62 7.22 3.80 3.89
N SER A 63 7.57 3.25 5.06
CA SER A 63 8.95 2.86 5.38
C SER A 63 9.50 1.86 4.34
N HIS A 64 8.71 0.84 3.99
CA HIS A 64 9.09 -0.15 3.00
C HIS A 64 9.31 0.46 1.61
N LEU A 65 8.39 1.30 1.14
CA LEU A 65 8.47 1.89 -0.20
C LEU A 65 9.62 2.90 -0.33
N ARG A 66 9.90 3.68 0.71
CA ARG A 66 11.07 4.59 0.75
C ARG A 66 12.37 3.80 0.64
N HIS A 67 12.52 2.77 1.46
CA HIS A 67 13.71 1.92 1.42
C HIS A 67 13.89 1.24 0.05
N ARG A 68 12.80 0.78 -0.57
CA ARG A 68 12.82 0.23 -1.93
C ARG A 68 13.29 1.25 -2.97
N LYS A 69 12.79 2.49 -2.92
CA LYS A 69 13.20 3.58 -3.83
C LYS A 69 14.69 3.90 -3.70
N GLU A 70 15.23 3.88 -2.48
CA GLU A 70 16.66 4.09 -2.23
C GLU A 70 17.54 2.99 -2.84
N LEU A 71 17.06 1.75 -2.89
CA LEU A 71 17.79 0.63 -3.49
C LEU A 71 17.74 0.61 -5.03
N GLU A 72 16.80 1.34 -5.63
CA GLU A 72 16.59 1.41 -7.09
C GLU A 72 17.21 2.66 -7.73
N ALA A 73 17.72 3.60 -6.93
CA ALA A 73 18.37 4.85 -7.37
C ALA A 73 19.88 4.67 -7.59
#